data_AF-A0A0R2QZH5-F1
#
_entry.id   AF-A0A0R2QZH5-F1
#
_cell.length_a   1.000
_cell.length_b   1.000
_cell.length_c   1.000
_cell.angle_alpha   90.00
_cell.angle_beta   90.00
_cell.angle_gamma   90.00
#
_symmetry.space_group_name_H-M   'P 1'
#
loop_
_entity.id
_entity.type
_entity.pdbx_description
1 polymer ?
#
loop_
_entity_poly.entity_id
_entity_poly.type
_entity_poly.pdbx_seq_one_letter_code
_entity_poly.pdbx_strand_id
1 'polypeptide(L)'
;MSPQQVGALPATAMAGLKAEQVSALPPEAIATMKPKQVAKLKPATAAGFSNEKLAALTPAQTRKLKPAFVNALTPEQKAALNS
;
A
#
# COMPACT_ATOMS: atom_id res chain seq x y z
N MET A 1 -9.41 -11.99 3.48
CA MET A 1 -8.74 -11.82 2.18
C MET A 1 -7.33 -12.37 2.33
N SER A 2 -6.98 -13.43 1.62
CA SER A 2 -5.61 -13.97 1.69
C SER A 2 -4.63 -13.06 0.93
N PRO A 3 -3.33 -13.08 1.27
CA PRO A 3 -2.32 -12.31 0.55
C PRO A 3 -2.40 -12.50 -0.98
N GLN A 4 -2.56 -13.73 -1.42
CA GLN A 4 -2.61 -14.10 -2.84
C GLN A 4 -3.81 -13.47 -3.57
N GLN A 5 -4.94 -13.27 -2.89
CA GLN A 5 -6.10 -12.61 -3.48
C GLN A 5 -5.81 -11.15 -3.82
N VAL A 6 -4.95 -10.47 -3.04
CA VAL A 6 -4.61 -9.07 -3.27
C VAL A 6 -3.82 -8.90 -4.55
N GLY A 7 -2.78 -9.71 -4.76
CA GLY A 7 -2.00 -9.71 -6.01
C GLY A 7 -2.79 -10.13 -7.27
N ALA A 8 -3.94 -10.79 -7.08
CA ALA A 8 -4.84 -11.19 -8.16
C ALA A 8 -5.84 -10.08 -8.57
N LEU A 9 -6.08 -9.08 -7.72
CA LEU A 9 -7.03 -8.01 -8.03
C LEU A 9 -6.60 -7.16 -9.24
N PRO A 10 -7.52 -6.68 -10.07
CA PRO A 10 -7.17 -5.75 -11.12
C PRO A 10 -6.69 -4.43 -10.51
N ALA A 11 -5.73 -3.76 -11.15
CA ALA A 11 -5.19 -2.49 -10.65
C ALA A 11 -6.27 -1.39 -10.54
N THR A 12 -7.34 -1.47 -11.33
CA THR A 12 -8.50 -0.59 -11.24
C THR A 12 -9.27 -0.76 -9.93
N ALA A 13 -9.34 -1.97 -9.38
CA ALA A 13 -9.99 -2.21 -8.09
C ALA A 13 -9.26 -1.52 -6.93
N MET A 14 -7.93 -1.34 -7.04
CA MET A 14 -7.13 -0.63 -6.03
C MET A 14 -7.57 0.84 -5.86
N ALA A 15 -8.09 1.45 -6.93
CA ALA A 15 -8.58 2.82 -6.87
C ALA A 15 -9.92 2.94 -6.11
N GLY A 16 -10.63 1.83 -5.90
CA GLY A 16 -11.88 1.78 -5.12
C GLY A 16 -11.67 1.50 -3.62
N LEU A 17 -10.45 1.18 -3.20
CA LEU A 17 -10.18 0.83 -1.81
C LEU A 17 -10.29 2.04 -0.88
N LYS A 18 -10.82 1.79 0.31
CA LYS A 18 -10.85 2.73 1.44
C LYS A 18 -9.75 2.42 2.44
N ALA A 19 -9.40 3.38 3.29
CA ALA A 19 -8.36 3.23 4.31
C ALA A 19 -8.64 2.05 5.26
N GLU A 20 -9.90 1.85 5.66
CA GLU A 20 -10.33 0.79 6.56
C GLU A 20 -10.12 -0.59 5.95
N GLN A 21 -10.38 -0.73 4.64
CA GLN A 21 -10.17 -1.97 3.91
C GLN A 21 -8.68 -2.32 3.83
N VAL A 22 -7.82 -1.30 3.63
CA VAL A 22 -6.37 -1.47 3.65
C VAL A 22 -5.86 -1.76 5.07
N SER A 23 -6.49 -1.17 6.08
CA SER A 23 -6.19 -1.43 7.49
C SER A 23 -6.45 -2.90 7.87
N ALA A 24 -7.48 -3.52 7.27
CA ALA A 24 -7.78 -4.93 7.48
C ALA A 24 -6.85 -5.91 6.72
N LEU A 25 -6.00 -5.43 5.81
CA LEU A 25 -5.05 -6.30 5.09
C LEU A 25 -3.83 -6.62 5.96
N PRO A 26 -3.36 -7.88 5.97
CA PRO A 26 -2.14 -8.25 6.66
C PRO A 26 -0.90 -7.77 5.86
N PRO A 27 0.28 -7.57 6.49
CA PRO A 27 1.48 -7.07 5.81
C PRO A 27 1.92 -7.94 4.62
N GLU A 28 1.74 -9.26 4.70
CA GLU A 28 2.07 -10.20 3.62
C GLU A 28 1.24 -9.93 2.37
N ALA A 29 0.00 -9.48 2.52
CA ALA A 29 -0.83 -9.07 1.40
C ALA A 29 -0.24 -7.87 0.66
N ILE A 30 0.34 -6.92 1.39
CA ILE A 30 1.01 -5.75 0.81
C ILE A 30 2.23 -6.19 0.02
N ALA A 31 3.03 -7.11 0.55
CA ALA A 31 4.19 -7.67 -0.16
C ALA A 31 3.82 -8.38 -1.47
N THR A 32 2.64 -8.98 -1.56
CA THR A 32 2.16 -9.62 -2.81
C THR A 32 1.60 -8.67 -3.87
N MET A 33 1.44 -7.37 -3.55
CA MET A 33 0.90 -6.40 -4.52
C MET A 33 1.82 -6.21 -5.72
N LYS A 34 1.26 -6.17 -6.91
CA LYS A 34 2.01 -5.89 -8.13
C LYS A 34 2.33 -4.39 -8.22
N PRO A 35 3.47 -3.99 -8.81
CA PRO A 35 3.82 -2.57 -8.96
C PRO A 35 2.75 -1.74 -9.70
N LYS A 36 2.00 -2.36 -10.63
CA LYS A 36 0.85 -1.73 -11.32
C LYS A 36 -0.32 -1.42 -10.38
N GLN A 37 -0.54 -2.24 -9.36
CA GLN A 37 -1.58 -2.03 -8.34
C GLN A 37 -1.17 -0.90 -7.39
N VAL A 38 0.08 -0.88 -6.95
CA VAL A 38 0.64 0.18 -6.11
C VAL A 38 0.54 1.54 -6.80
N ALA A 39 0.83 1.59 -8.11
CA ALA A 39 0.64 2.79 -8.92
C ALA A 39 -0.82 3.26 -9.03
N LYS A 40 -1.81 2.49 -8.59
CA LYS A 40 -3.23 2.86 -8.58
C LYS A 40 -3.77 3.18 -7.20
N LEU A 41 -2.96 3.05 -6.14
CA LEU A 41 -3.35 3.50 -4.80
C LEU A 41 -3.66 5.01 -4.78
N LYS A 42 -4.67 5.36 -3.99
CA LYS A 42 -5.09 6.74 -3.75
C LYS A 42 -4.46 7.26 -2.46
N PRO A 43 -4.13 8.57 -2.37
CA PRO A 43 -3.63 9.17 -1.13
C PRO A 43 -4.53 8.90 0.09
N ALA A 44 -5.85 8.87 -0.11
CA ALA A 44 -6.81 8.55 0.95
C ALA A 44 -6.60 7.17 1.60
N THR A 45 -5.96 6.22 0.91
CA THR A 45 -5.67 4.89 1.47
C THR A 45 -4.44 4.87 2.38
N ALA A 46 -3.62 5.94 2.39
CA ALA A 46 -2.40 6.03 3.19
C ALA A 46 -2.66 5.88 4.69
N ALA A 47 -3.80 6.37 5.19
CA ALA A 47 -4.21 6.21 6.58
C ALA A 47 -4.43 4.73 7.01
N GLY A 48 -4.64 3.82 6.05
CA GLY A 48 -4.79 2.38 6.32
C GLY A 48 -3.47 1.61 6.41
N PHE A 49 -2.34 2.24 6.10
CA PHE A 49 -1.02 1.61 6.17
C PHE A 49 -0.42 1.77 7.57
N SER A 50 -0.23 0.67 8.29
CA SER A 50 0.61 0.69 9.50
C SER A 50 2.09 0.69 9.13
N ASN A 51 2.97 0.98 10.09
CA ASN A 51 4.42 0.95 9.90
C ASN A 51 4.90 -0.42 9.39
N GLU A 52 4.34 -1.51 9.91
CA GLU A 52 4.65 -2.87 9.47
C GLU A 52 4.29 -3.12 8.01
N LYS A 53 3.16 -2.57 7.54
CA LYS A 53 2.75 -2.68 6.13
C LYS A 53 3.65 -1.88 5.20
N LEU A 54 4.15 -0.73 5.66
CA LEU A 54 5.11 0.08 4.90
C LEU A 54 6.47 -0.62 4.84
N ALA A 55 6.90 -1.25 5.93
CA ALA A 55 8.11 -2.08 5.97
C ALA A 55 8.00 -3.34 5.09
N ALA A 56 6.79 -3.88 4.91
CA ALA A 56 6.54 -5.02 4.02
C ALA A 56 6.55 -4.66 2.52
N LEU A 57 6.66 -3.37 2.17
CA LEU A 57 6.76 -2.96 0.77
C LEU A 57 8.11 -3.39 0.17
N THR A 58 8.04 -3.98 -1.02
CA THR A 58 9.23 -4.34 -1.78
C THR A 58 9.83 -3.13 -2.50
N PRO A 59 11.13 -3.12 -2.83
CA PRO A 59 11.75 -2.02 -3.57
C PRO A 59 11.09 -1.72 -4.93
N ALA A 60 10.50 -2.73 -5.58
CA ALA A 60 9.77 -2.56 -6.82
C ALA A 60 8.43 -1.82 -6.63
N GLN A 61 7.75 -2.03 -5.50
CA GLN A 61 6.52 -1.35 -5.13
C GLN A 61 6.80 0.08 -4.68
N THR A 62 7.81 0.30 -3.83
CA THR A 62 8.21 1.63 -3.34
C THR A 62 8.53 2.58 -4.49
N ARG A 63 9.22 2.08 -5.53
CA ARG A 63 9.49 2.84 -6.78
C ARG A 63 8.23 3.24 -7.57
N LYS A 64 7.07 2.64 -7.29
CA LYS A 64 5.79 2.97 -7.93
C LYS A 64 4.84 3.78 -7.03
N LEU A 65 5.25 4.11 -5.80
CA LEU A 65 4.49 5.02 -4.97
C LEU A 65 4.45 6.40 -5.60
N LYS A 66 3.25 6.99 -5.61
CA LYS A 66 3.07 8.37 -6.10
C LYS A 66 3.52 9.35 -5.02
N PRO A 67 4.10 10.51 -5.40
CA PRO A 67 4.39 11.58 -4.45
C PRO A 67 3.18 11.98 -3.60
N ALA A 68 1.99 12.04 -4.20
CA ALA A 68 0.75 12.35 -3.50
C ALA A 68 0.39 11.32 -2.40
N PHE A 69 0.76 10.04 -2.58
CA PHE A 69 0.55 9.04 -1.53
C PHE A 69 1.55 9.23 -0.39
N VAL A 70 2.83 9.46 -0.71
CA VAL A 70 3.87 9.72 0.31
C VAL A 70 3.58 10.99 1.11
N ASN A 71 3.04 12.02 0.48
CA ASN A 71 2.62 13.25 1.15
C ASN A 71 1.43 13.05 2.11
N ALA A 72 0.59 12.05 1.86
CA ALA A 72 -0.54 11.71 2.73
C ALA A 72 -0.14 10.83 3.93
N LEU A 73 1.12 10.38 4.00
CA LEU A 73 1.65 9.64 5.14
C LEU A 73 2.00 10.59 6.29
N THR A 74 1.79 10.12 7.51
CA THR A 74 2.29 10.76 8.75
C THR A 74 3.83 10.76 8.79
N PRO A 75 4.45 11.61 9.63
CA PRO A 75 5.90 11.57 9.84
C PRO A 75 6.43 10.19 10.21
N GLU A 76 5.73 9.47 11.09
CA GLU A 76 6.11 8.14 11.58
C GLU A 76 6.06 7.09 10.45
N GLN A 77 5.02 7.13 9.63
CA GLN A 77 4.89 6.26 8.46
C GLN A 77 5.98 6.54 7.41
N LYS A 78 6.35 7.80 7.20
CA LYS A 78 7.45 8.16 6.29
C LYS A 78 8.80 7.62 6.78
N ALA A 79 9.05 7.67 8.09
CA ALA A 79 10.24 7.08 8.68
C ALA A 79 10.28 5.55 8.48
N ALA A 80 9.14 4.87 8.65
CA ALA A 80 9.03 3.43 8.41
C ALA A 80 9.24 3.03 6.94
N LEU A 81 8.93 3.91 5.98
CA LEU A 81 9.16 3.66 4.55
C LEU A 81 10.66 3.69 4.17
N ASN A 82 11.50 4.34 4.98
CA ASN A 82 12.92 4.55 4.72
C ASN A 82 13.83 3.84 5.75
N SER A 83 13.27 2.96 6.58
CA SER A 83 14.02 2.14 7.55
C SER A 83 14.38 0.77 6.97
#